data_AF-A0A963HG19-F1
#
_entry.id   AF-A0A963HG19-F1
#
_cell.length_a   1.000
_cell.length_b   1.000
_cell.length_c   1.000
_cell.angle_alpha   90.00
_cell.angle_beta   90.00
_cell.angle_gamma   90.00
#
_symmetry.space_group_name_H-M   'P 1'
#
loop_
_entity.id
_entity.type
_entity.pdbx_description
1 polymer ?
#
loop_
_entity_poly.entity_id
_entity_poly.type
_entity_poly.pdbx_seq_one_letter_code
_entity_poly.pdbx_strand_id
1 'polypeptide(L)'
;MSADFSRPCLLVPMNVEALAVGAASAAIDLSVDFSALAEGGPCLGSLLGREPFQETPRALAPGVYLHWSLPDGLTHAPESAAGEDAGARMPAIPNRWLVLRFAAAGAACRGWVVESDTLTGVREGRAWPRRVVDASAPLARDELIVHLGRCVPLEAWSESHPARQPGITALGYGDPVFAASFPHGRGVLGFHDEEVCALQEAELHYLVLGWYSAPKDDDPLAACLHKALPARDWNVWKDLFEGCAWVYPGLDELLAKQDERHRAEERAQQASAHARRVAQRRRGAVPRDAVRWLAREYVEARRQAQARKAELDTAWHHLPGRILCHGLLAGLRWRGAAAAYGGPPRGAPFRAALGEHGAEAMAALLGAQPGVPAQHAAYFEALQHDLDPLLERPGGAEHLAHELHARRFQPLSRASGWEIVEREPAPLRAGRPARKAIPGIVQRALAALERQQREADALARELDSLGQALYLAWYQRGLASFDCDPEAIERWRAEESALLAKIAAQRERLAARVDAQGMPRGRPLERVRALVERLLPGYELRRVDGARFHRPRDPVLLLAGPAFADPGRHGKDGRHRADGRLHCRTSTCLPQGEAAAAKDEPTIGALADAELQRRGIPAPA
;
A
#
# COMPACT_ATOMS: atom_id res chain seq x y z
N MET A 1 22.54 -19.50 -18.19
CA MET A 1 23.20 -20.22 -17.08
C MET A 1 22.20 -20.43 -15.96
N SER A 2 21.70 -21.67 -15.88
CA SER A 2 20.53 -22.08 -15.08
C SER A 2 20.74 -21.84 -13.59
N ALA A 3 19.62 -21.71 -12.89
CA ALA A 3 19.60 -21.50 -11.47
C ALA A 3 20.18 -22.74 -10.75
N ASP A 4 21.07 -22.53 -9.77
CA ASP A 4 21.72 -23.61 -9.03
C ASP A 4 20.69 -24.29 -8.10
N PHE A 5 20.30 -25.52 -8.45
CA PHE A 5 19.30 -26.30 -7.68
C PHE A 5 19.92 -27.03 -6.48
N SER A 6 21.22 -26.86 -6.23
CA SER A 6 21.91 -27.51 -5.10
C SER A 6 21.69 -26.82 -3.76
N ARG A 7 21.26 -25.55 -3.76
CA ARG A 7 20.99 -24.77 -2.54
C ARG A 7 19.58 -24.99 -2.02
N PRO A 8 19.36 -24.93 -0.69
CA PRO A 8 18.03 -24.99 -0.12
C PRO A 8 17.21 -23.75 -0.48
N CYS A 9 15.89 -23.86 -0.38
CA CYS A 9 14.95 -22.74 -0.48
C CYS A 9 14.63 -22.19 0.92
N LEU A 10 14.39 -20.88 1.00
CA LEU A 10 13.76 -20.25 2.16
C LEU A 10 12.24 -20.44 2.04
N LEU A 11 11.68 -21.20 2.95
CA LEU A 11 10.24 -21.40 3.11
C LEU A 11 9.65 -20.17 3.80
N VAL A 12 8.88 -19.39 3.04
CA VAL A 12 8.20 -18.19 3.52
C VAL A 12 6.70 -18.50 3.63
N PRO A 13 6.12 -18.51 4.85
CA PRO A 13 4.71 -18.82 5.01
C PRO A 13 3.83 -17.69 4.44
N MET A 14 2.69 -18.06 3.89
CA MET A 14 1.65 -17.15 3.39
C MET A 14 0.26 -17.68 3.76
N ASN A 15 -0.72 -16.78 3.82
CA ASN A 15 -2.09 -17.14 4.14
C ASN A 15 -2.87 -17.48 2.86
N VAL A 16 -3.56 -18.63 2.86
CA VAL A 16 -4.40 -19.09 1.75
C VAL A 16 -5.83 -19.14 2.25
N GLU A 17 -6.72 -18.48 1.53
CA GLU A 17 -8.15 -18.44 1.82
C GLU A 17 -8.93 -19.09 0.69
N ALA A 18 -10.10 -19.62 1.02
CA ALA A 18 -11.00 -20.20 0.05
C ALA A 18 -12.42 -19.69 0.23
N LEU A 19 -13.08 -19.43 -0.89
CA LEU A 19 -14.51 -19.22 -0.98
C LEU A 19 -15.12 -20.41 -1.73
N ALA A 20 -15.86 -21.25 -1.01
CA ALA A 20 -16.68 -22.29 -1.63
C ALA A 20 -17.94 -21.66 -2.22
N VAL A 21 -18.29 -22.04 -3.45
CA VAL A 21 -19.44 -21.53 -4.20
C VAL A 21 -20.22 -22.73 -4.75
N GLY A 22 -21.54 -22.73 -4.54
CA GLY A 22 -22.44 -23.76 -5.05
C GLY A 22 -23.66 -23.15 -5.73
N ALA A 23 -24.87 -23.55 -5.33
CA ALA A 23 -26.08 -23.02 -5.94
C ALA A 23 -26.35 -21.57 -5.49
N ALA A 24 -26.62 -20.69 -6.46
CA ALA A 24 -27.14 -19.33 -6.27
C ALA A 24 -26.26 -18.36 -5.45
N SER A 25 -24.94 -18.34 -5.69
CA SER A 25 -24.08 -17.27 -5.18
C SER A 25 -23.84 -16.22 -6.27
N ALA A 26 -24.35 -15.01 -6.03
CA ALA A 26 -24.01 -13.86 -6.85
C ALA A 26 -22.85 -13.09 -6.19
N ALA A 27 -21.89 -12.69 -6.99
CA ALA A 27 -20.81 -11.80 -6.56
C ALA A 27 -20.72 -10.60 -7.49
N ILE A 28 -20.18 -9.52 -6.95
CA ILE A 28 -19.83 -8.35 -7.73
C ILE A 28 -18.34 -8.43 -8.01
N ASP A 29 -18.00 -8.42 -9.29
CA ASP A 29 -16.63 -8.31 -9.75
C ASP A 29 -16.26 -6.83 -9.85
N LEU A 30 -15.64 -6.32 -8.79
CA LEU A 30 -15.15 -4.94 -8.70
C LEU A 30 -13.78 -4.73 -9.39
N SER A 31 -13.31 -5.70 -10.17
CA SER A 31 -12.08 -5.50 -10.91
C SER A 31 -12.22 -4.40 -11.95
N VAL A 32 -11.11 -3.70 -12.20
CA VAL A 32 -11.00 -2.66 -13.21
C VAL A 32 -11.32 -3.25 -14.59
N ASP A 33 -12.22 -2.58 -15.31
CA ASP A 33 -12.57 -2.94 -16.67
C ASP A 33 -11.74 -2.13 -17.67
N PHE A 34 -10.77 -2.81 -18.29
CA PHE A 34 -9.88 -2.17 -19.26
C PHE A 34 -10.48 -2.09 -20.66
N SER A 35 -11.65 -2.69 -20.94
CA SER A 35 -12.23 -2.74 -22.29
C SER A 35 -12.37 -1.36 -22.96
N ALA A 36 -12.72 -0.33 -22.19
CA ALA A 36 -12.86 1.04 -22.67
C ALA A 36 -11.53 1.68 -23.15
N LEU A 37 -10.37 1.17 -22.74
CA LEU A 37 -9.08 1.64 -23.26
C LEU A 37 -8.92 1.30 -24.75
N ALA A 38 -9.49 0.19 -25.21
CA ALA A 38 -9.48 -0.19 -26.62
C ALA A 38 -10.32 0.75 -27.50
N GLU A 39 -11.27 1.50 -26.92
CA GLU A 39 -12.16 2.39 -27.66
C GLU A 39 -11.55 3.79 -27.89
N GLY A 40 -10.46 4.12 -27.19
CA GLY A 40 -9.69 5.36 -27.41
C GLY A 40 -10.34 6.64 -26.85
N GLY A 41 -11.29 6.51 -25.93
CA GLY A 41 -11.88 7.62 -25.19
C GLY A 41 -10.95 8.20 -24.11
N PRO A 42 -11.28 9.35 -23.51
CA PRO A 42 -10.54 9.88 -22.36
C PRO A 42 -10.76 8.95 -21.15
N CYS A 43 -9.69 8.35 -20.62
CA CYS A 43 -9.77 7.38 -19.53
C CYS A 43 -9.35 7.98 -18.18
N LEU A 44 -10.32 8.28 -17.32
CA LEU A 44 -10.06 8.41 -15.88
C LEU A 44 -9.96 7.02 -15.25
N GLY A 45 -9.09 6.86 -14.25
CA GLY A 45 -9.11 5.67 -13.40
C GLY A 45 -10.48 5.41 -12.77
N SER A 46 -11.22 6.46 -12.41
CA SER A 46 -12.59 6.34 -11.86
C SER A 46 -13.61 5.83 -12.87
N LEU A 47 -13.34 5.97 -14.17
CA LEU A 47 -14.22 5.44 -15.21
C LEU A 47 -13.89 3.98 -15.55
N LEU A 48 -12.64 3.55 -15.34
CA LEU A 48 -12.23 2.15 -15.49
C LEU A 48 -12.66 1.30 -14.28
N GLY A 49 -12.81 1.92 -13.11
CA GLY A 49 -13.34 1.28 -11.92
C GLY A 49 -14.82 0.96 -12.07
N ARG A 50 -15.24 -0.20 -11.55
CA ARG A 50 -16.66 -0.54 -11.46
C ARG A 50 -17.24 0.02 -10.16
N GLU A 51 -18.34 0.75 -10.27
CA GLU A 51 -18.97 1.42 -9.13
C GLU A 51 -19.71 0.41 -8.23
N PRO A 52 -19.37 0.33 -6.93
CA PRO A 52 -20.11 -0.48 -5.98
C PRO A 52 -21.61 -0.16 -6.02
N PHE A 53 -22.46 -1.18 -5.91
CA PHE A 53 -23.94 -1.08 -5.89
C PHE A 53 -24.62 -0.66 -7.21
N GLN A 54 -23.86 -0.29 -8.25
CA GLN A 54 -24.41 -0.07 -9.60
C GLN A 54 -24.26 -1.31 -10.48
N GLU A 55 -23.28 -2.16 -10.16
CA GLU A 55 -23.06 -3.42 -10.86
C GLU A 55 -24.14 -4.46 -10.57
N THR A 56 -24.63 -5.10 -11.64
CA THR A 56 -25.53 -6.24 -11.49
C THR A 56 -24.73 -7.45 -11.00
N PRO A 57 -25.06 -8.04 -9.84
CA PRO A 57 -24.36 -9.21 -9.34
C PRO A 57 -24.39 -10.34 -10.37
N ARG A 58 -23.20 -10.87 -10.70
CA ARG A 58 -23.07 -12.00 -11.64
C ARG A 58 -23.02 -13.30 -10.85
N ALA A 59 -23.65 -14.34 -11.38
CA ALA A 59 -23.54 -15.67 -10.82
C ALA A 59 -22.08 -16.15 -10.93
N LEU A 60 -21.48 -16.53 -9.81
CA LEU A 60 -20.20 -17.22 -9.83
C LEU A 60 -20.43 -18.68 -10.26
N ALA A 61 -19.47 -19.22 -11.01
CA ALA A 61 -19.49 -20.63 -11.34
C ALA A 61 -19.33 -21.46 -10.05
N PRO A 62 -20.06 -22.58 -9.88
CA PRO A 62 -19.83 -23.48 -8.76
C PRO A 62 -18.38 -23.98 -8.73
N GLY A 63 -17.80 -24.05 -7.53
CA GLY A 63 -16.42 -24.46 -7.33
C GLY A 63 -15.82 -23.90 -6.05
N VAL A 64 -14.50 -24.06 -5.90
CA VAL A 64 -13.73 -23.47 -4.79
C VAL A 64 -12.77 -22.43 -5.36
N TYR A 65 -12.96 -21.18 -4.94
CA TYR A 65 -12.09 -20.06 -5.32
C TYR A 65 -11.02 -19.85 -4.25
N LEU A 66 -9.76 -20.06 -4.60
CA LEU A 66 -8.60 -19.83 -3.74
C LEU A 66 -8.00 -18.46 -4.01
N HIS A 67 -7.57 -17.79 -2.94
CA HIS A 67 -6.71 -16.61 -3.00
C HIS A 67 -5.64 -16.71 -1.94
N TRP A 68 -4.41 -16.32 -2.26
CA TRP A 68 -3.33 -16.26 -1.27
C TRP A 68 -2.84 -14.83 -1.09
N SER A 69 -2.72 -14.38 0.16
CA SER A 69 -2.08 -13.10 0.47
C SER A 69 -0.57 -13.29 0.49
N LEU A 70 0.13 -12.36 -0.14
CA LEU A 70 1.58 -12.36 -0.17
C LEU A 70 2.14 -12.03 1.23
N PRO A 71 3.32 -12.57 1.59
CA PRO A 71 4.01 -12.13 2.78
C PRO A 71 4.26 -10.62 2.75
N ASP A 72 4.12 -9.95 3.89
CA ASP A 72 4.22 -8.48 4.03
C ASP A 72 5.56 -7.97 3.46
N GLY A 73 6.65 -8.74 3.64
CA GLY A 73 7.97 -8.44 3.07
C GLY A 73 8.03 -8.36 1.54
N LEU A 74 7.02 -8.85 0.82
CA LEU A 74 6.86 -8.72 -0.64
C LEU A 74 5.82 -7.66 -1.03
N THR A 75 5.18 -7.00 -0.06
CA THR A 75 4.18 -5.94 -0.25
C THR A 75 4.66 -4.57 0.24
N HIS A 76 5.93 -4.46 0.64
CA HIS A 76 6.58 -3.19 1.00
C HIS A 76 7.73 -2.87 0.05
N ALA A 77 7.83 -1.59 -0.33
CA ALA A 77 9.02 -1.09 -1.00
C ALA A 77 10.09 -0.81 0.07
N PRO A 78 11.34 -1.28 -0.12
CA PRO A 78 12.40 -1.00 0.83
C PRO A 78 12.64 0.51 0.89
N GLU A 79 12.83 1.05 2.10
CA GLU A 79 13.20 2.45 2.29
C GLU A 79 14.54 2.72 1.57
N SER A 80 14.51 3.55 0.52
CA SER A 80 15.72 3.92 -0.21
C SER A 80 16.46 5.01 0.57
N ALA A 81 17.73 4.74 0.91
CA ALA A 81 18.65 5.75 1.44
C ALA A 81 19.12 6.77 0.36
N ALA A 82 18.83 6.51 -0.91
CA ALA A 82 19.02 7.48 -1.99
C ALA A 82 17.74 8.32 -2.11
N GLY A 83 17.89 9.66 -2.08
CA GLY A 83 16.81 10.65 -2.00
C GLY A 83 15.68 10.49 -3.04
N GLU A 84 14.65 11.31 -2.88
CA GLU A 84 13.32 11.27 -3.52
C GLU A 84 13.27 10.97 -5.04
N ASP A 85 14.39 11.12 -5.77
CA ASP A 85 14.50 10.89 -7.22
C ASP A 85 14.62 9.41 -7.65
N ALA A 86 14.98 8.49 -6.76
CA ALA A 86 14.99 7.05 -7.05
C ALA A 86 13.77 6.39 -6.39
N GLY A 87 12.59 6.50 -7.02
CA GLY A 87 11.35 5.95 -6.50
C GLY A 87 11.50 4.50 -6.01
N ALA A 88 11.21 4.26 -4.72
CA ALA A 88 11.33 2.94 -4.12
C ALA A 88 10.43 1.94 -4.87
N ARG A 89 11.05 0.90 -5.45
CA ARG A 89 10.34 -0.09 -6.27
C ARG A 89 9.97 -1.30 -5.41
N MET A 90 8.69 -1.63 -5.38
CA MET A 90 8.17 -2.87 -4.80
C MET A 90 8.87 -4.10 -5.40
N PRO A 91 9.25 -5.11 -4.60
CA PRO A 91 9.81 -6.35 -5.14
C PRO A 91 8.82 -7.07 -6.07
N ALA A 92 9.37 -7.87 -6.99
CA ALA A 92 8.55 -8.74 -7.83
C ALA A 92 7.96 -9.87 -6.97
N ILE A 93 6.76 -10.32 -7.34
CA ILE A 93 6.05 -11.42 -6.68
C ILE A 93 6.38 -12.75 -7.38
N PRO A 94 6.24 -13.91 -6.70
CA PRO A 94 6.37 -15.20 -7.36
C PRO A 94 5.40 -15.32 -8.55
N ASN A 95 5.87 -15.89 -9.65
CA ASN A 95 5.15 -15.99 -10.92
C ASN A 95 4.82 -17.44 -11.32
N ARG A 96 5.18 -18.42 -10.49
CA ARG A 96 4.81 -19.82 -10.62
C ARG A 96 4.16 -20.28 -9.33
N TRP A 97 2.94 -20.78 -9.42
CA TRP A 97 2.21 -21.30 -8.26
C TRP A 97 1.75 -22.73 -8.51
N LEU A 98 2.20 -23.66 -7.69
CA LEU A 98 1.69 -25.03 -7.64
C LEU A 98 0.54 -25.07 -6.63
N VAL A 99 -0.65 -25.42 -7.10
CA VAL A 99 -1.82 -25.67 -6.27
C VAL A 99 -2.06 -27.18 -6.24
N LEU A 100 -2.09 -27.76 -5.05
CA LEU A 100 -2.42 -29.17 -4.83
C LEU A 100 -3.69 -29.28 -4.00
N ARG A 101 -4.61 -30.17 -4.41
CA ARG A 101 -5.80 -30.54 -3.66
C ARG A 101 -5.69 -31.98 -3.17
N PHE A 102 -6.01 -32.16 -1.90
CA PHE A 102 -6.15 -33.46 -1.24
C PHE A 102 -7.54 -33.57 -0.63
N ALA A 103 -8.13 -34.77 -0.62
CA ALA A 103 -9.38 -35.03 0.09
C ALA A 103 -9.18 -36.13 1.15
N ALA A 104 -9.83 -35.99 2.29
CA ALA A 104 -9.69 -36.88 3.44
C ALA A 104 -10.45 -38.22 3.26
N ALA A 105 -10.12 -39.04 2.25
CA ALA A 105 -10.71 -40.38 2.07
C ALA A 105 -10.06 -41.23 0.94
N GLY A 106 -8.74 -41.24 0.78
CA GLY A 106 -8.08 -42.05 -0.28
C GLY A 106 -8.32 -41.55 -1.71
N ALA A 107 -8.74 -40.30 -1.87
CA ALA A 107 -8.86 -39.66 -3.18
C ALA A 107 -7.47 -39.26 -3.72
N ALA A 108 -7.30 -39.36 -5.04
CA ALA A 108 -6.07 -38.95 -5.72
C ALA A 108 -5.78 -37.45 -5.51
N CYS A 109 -4.52 -37.13 -5.22
CA CYS A 109 -4.01 -35.76 -5.26
C CYS A 109 -4.23 -35.18 -6.67
N ARG A 110 -4.80 -33.98 -6.75
CA ARG A 110 -4.89 -33.20 -8.00
C ARG A 110 -3.99 -31.99 -7.89
N GLY A 111 -3.36 -31.62 -9.01
CA GLY A 111 -2.42 -30.52 -9.04
C GLY A 111 -2.59 -29.65 -10.26
N TRP A 112 -2.31 -28.35 -10.11
CA TRP A 112 -2.31 -27.37 -11.18
C TRP A 112 -1.14 -26.40 -11.00
N VAL A 113 -0.62 -25.88 -12.11
CA VAL A 113 0.37 -24.81 -12.11
C VAL A 113 -0.25 -23.55 -12.69
N VAL A 114 -0.21 -22.46 -11.91
CA VAL A 114 -0.60 -21.12 -12.33
C VAL A 114 0.66 -20.34 -12.71
N GLU A 115 0.71 -19.87 -13.95
CA GLU A 115 1.75 -19.00 -14.49
C GLU A 115 1.24 -17.55 -14.52
N SER A 116 1.64 -16.77 -13.52
CA SER A 116 1.10 -15.43 -13.30
C SER A 116 1.57 -14.38 -14.31
N ASP A 117 2.69 -14.63 -14.98
CA ASP A 117 3.33 -13.69 -15.92
C ASP A 117 3.12 -14.05 -17.39
N THR A 118 2.48 -15.19 -17.69
CA THR A 118 2.26 -15.65 -19.07
C THR A 118 1.19 -14.79 -19.74
N LEU A 119 1.52 -14.27 -20.93
CA LEU A 119 0.55 -13.59 -21.80
C LEU A 119 -0.25 -14.64 -22.58
N THR A 120 -1.57 -14.53 -22.50
CA THR A 120 -2.53 -15.45 -23.14
C THR A 120 -3.49 -14.69 -24.06
N GLY A 121 -4.34 -15.43 -24.77
CA GLY A 121 -5.41 -14.83 -25.57
C GLY A 121 -6.57 -14.29 -24.71
N VAL A 122 -7.42 -13.47 -25.33
CA VAL A 122 -8.57 -12.78 -24.68
C VAL A 122 -9.48 -13.70 -23.87
N ARG A 123 -9.61 -14.97 -24.28
CA ARG A 123 -10.52 -15.94 -23.65
C ARG A 123 -9.95 -16.65 -22.42
N GLU A 124 -8.64 -16.57 -22.19
CA GLU A 124 -7.95 -17.42 -21.20
C GLU A 124 -7.35 -16.61 -20.04
N GLY A 125 -6.89 -15.39 -20.29
CA GLY A 125 -6.26 -14.53 -19.28
C GLY A 125 -7.14 -13.38 -18.85
N ARG A 126 -6.61 -12.64 -17.87
CA ARG A 126 -7.20 -11.41 -17.35
C ARG A 126 -6.69 -10.21 -18.14
N ALA A 127 -7.58 -9.30 -18.55
CA ALA A 127 -7.19 -8.03 -19.15
C ALA A 127 -6.19 -7.27 -18.26
N TRP A 128 -5.13 -6.77 -18.88
CA TRP A 128 -3.99 -6.13 -18.23
C TRP A 128 -3.47 -4.99 -19.12
N PRO A 129 -3.21 -3.80 -18.57
CA PRO A 129 -2.69 -2.69 -19.35
C PRO A 129 -1.23 -2.97 -19.72
N ARG A 130 -0.92 -2.93 -21.01
CA ARG A 130 0.44 -3.14 -21.50
C ARG A 130 1.33 -1.98 -21.06
N ARG A 131 2.47 -2.31 -20.45
CA ARG A 131 3.47 -1.29 -20.09
C ARG A 131 4.16 -0.78 -21.34
N VAL A 132 4.00 0.51 -21.64
CA VAL A 132 4.72 1.17 -22.74
C VAL A 132 6.15 1.44 -22.28
N VAL A 133 7.12 0.77 -22.88
CA VAL A 133 8.55 0.93 -22.53
C VAL A 133 9.13 2.20 -23.15
N ASP A 134 8.54 2.68 -24.25
CA ASP A 134 8.96 3.90 -24.95
C ASP A 134 7.72 4.74 -25.35
N ALA A 135 7.53 5.88 -24.69
CA ALA A 135 6.37 6.75 -24.91
C ALA A 135 6.34 7.43 -26.30
N SER A 136 7.39 7.24 -27.11
CA SER A 136 7.54 7.88 -28.41
C SER A 136 6.82 7.19 -29.58
N ALA A 137 6.41 5.93 -29.41
CA ALA A 137 5.62 5.20 -30.41
C ALA A 137 4.15 5.12 -29.96
N PRO A 138 3.20 5.76 -30.67
CA PRO A 138 1.78 5.59 -30.38
C PRO A 138 1.40 4.12 -30.63
N LEU A 139 1.07 3.40 -29.57
CA LEU A 139 0.51 2.05 -29.67
C LEU A 139 -0.84 2.12 -30.39
N ALA A 140 -1.12 1.14 -31.24
CA ALA A 140 -2.48 0.98 -31.75
C ALA A 140 -3.43 0.69 -30.58
N ARG A 141 -4.71 1.09 -30.69
CA ARG A 141 -5.70 0.93 -29.61
C ARG A 141 -5.80 -0.53 -29.12
N ASP A 142 -5.67 -1.48 -30.03
CA ASP A 142 -5.74 -2.92 -29.77
C ASP A 142 -4.47 -3.48 -29.08
N GLU A 143 -3.39 -2.68 -28.98
CA GLU A 143 -2.13 -3.07 -28.35
C GLU A 143 -2.00 -2.60 -26.89
N LEU A 144 -2.97 -1.81 -26.40
CA LEU A 144 -2.99 -1.25 -25.05
C LEU A 144 -3.35 -2.30 -23.98
N ILE A 145 -4.05 -3.37 -24.38
CA ILE A 145 -4.54 -4.41 -23.47
C ILE A 145 -3.94 -5.76 -23.86
N VAL A 146 -3.31 -6.42 -22.91
CA VAL A 146 -2.88 -7.82 -23.01
C VAL A 146 -3.65 -8.66 -22.01
N HIS A 147 -3.62 -9.99 -22.13
CA HIS A 147 -4.28 -10.87 -21.17
C HIS A 147 -3.23 -11.68 -20.41
N LEU A 148 -3.36 -11.71 -19.09
CA LEU A 148 -2.37 -12.24 -18.16
C LEU A 148 -2.91 -13.45 -17.40
N GLY A 149 -2.06 -14.43 -17.17
CA GLY A 149 -2.36 -15.58 -16.33
C GLY A 149 -2.75 -16.80 -17.16
N ARG A 150 -2.15 -17.93 -16.81
CA ARG A 150 -2.44 -19.23 -17.42
C ARG A 150 -2.46 -20.29 -16.32
N CYS A 151 -3.44 -21.20 -16.36
CA CYS A 151 -3.52 -22.32 -15.44
C CYS A 151 -3.51 -23.64 -16.23
N VAL A 152 -2.65 -24.58 -15.83
CA VAL A 152 -2.48 -25.87 -16.51
C VAL A 152 -2.49 -27.00 -15.48
N PRO A 153 -3.18 -28.13 -15.74
CA PRO A 153 -3.05 -29.33 -14.90
C PRO A 153 -1.61 -29.78 -14.76
N LEU A 154 -1.22 -30.25 -13.58
CA LEU A 154 0.16 -30.60 -13.27
C LEU A 154 0.70 -31.69 -14.19
N GLU A 155 -0.12 -32.66 -14.61
CA GLU A 155 0.34 -33.74 -15.49
C GLU A 155 0.66 -33.26 -16.91
N ALA A 156 0.07 -32.15 -17.34
CA ALA A 156 0.28 -31.54 -18.64
C ALA A 156 1.27 -30.37 -18.61
N TRP A 157 1.74 -29.97 -17.43
CA TRP A 157 2.59 -28.80 -17.29
C TRP A 157 4.03 -29.08 -17.71
N SER A 158 4.58 -28.15 -18.48
CA SER A 158 6.01 -28.05 -18.76
C SER A 158 6.39 -26.58 -18.76
N GLU A 159 7.56 -26.26 -18.21
CA GLU A 159 8.08 -24.89 -18.20
C GLU A 159 8.42 -24.49 -19.64
N SER A 160 7.53 -23.72 -20.26
CA SER A 160 7.73 -23.11 -21.57
C SER A 160 7.96 -21.60 -21.43
N HIS A 161 8.56 -20.98 -22.44
CA HIS A 161 8.88 -19.55 -22.44
C HIS A 161 8.00 -18.79 -23.45
N PRO A 162 6.67 -18.69 -23.23
CA PRO A 162 5.80 -17.85 -24.05
C PRO A 162 6.16 -16.37 -23.86
N ALA A 163 5.44 -15.46 -24.54
CA ALA A 163 5.54 -14.04 -24.24
C ALA A 163 5.13 -13.78 -22.78
N ARG A 164 5.93 -13.00 -22.04
CA ARG A 164 5.76 -12.76 -20.59
C ARG A 164 5.61 -11.28 -20.26
N GLN A 165 4.93 -10.99 -19.16
CA GLN A 165 4.90 -9.69 -18.51
C GLN A 165 5.84 -9.71 -17.29
N PRO A 166 7.10 -9.25 -17.42
CA PRO A 166 8.06 -9.32 -16.33
C PRO A 166 7.76 -8.30 -15.22
N GLY A 167 8.24 -8.60 -14.01
CA GLY A 167 8.28 -7.67 -12.89
C GLY A 167 6.91 -7.26 -12.34
N ILE A 168 5.95 -8.18 -12.32
CA ILE A 168 4.67 -8.01 -11.60
C ILE A 168 4.98 -7.87 -10.11
N THR A 169 4.40 -6.86 -9.47
CA THR A 169 4.55 -6.58 -8.03
C THR A 169 3.20 -6.72 -7.32
N ALA A 170 3.19 -6.57 -5.99
CA ALA A 170 1.95 -6.56 -5.21
C ALA A 170 0.95 -5.46 -5.61
N LEU A 171 1.41 -4.40 -6.30
CA LEU A 171 0.55 -3.33 -6.82
C LEU A 171 -0.02 -3.63 -8.22
N GLY A 172 0.42 -4.71 -8.86
CA GLY A 172 0.00 -5.08 -10.21
C GLY A 172 0.18 -3.94 -11.21
N TYR A 173 -0.93 -3.42 -11.74
CA TYR A 173 -0.98 -2.27 -12.67
C TYR A 173 -1.00 -0.89 -11.97
N GLY A 174 -0.66 -0.82 -10.68
CA GLY A 174 -0.64 0.40 -9.87
C GLY A 174 -1.81 0.51 -8.89
N ASP A 175 -2.56 -0.57 -8.68
CA ASP A 175 -3.71 -0.62 -7.79
C ASP A 175 -3.37 -1.43 -6.53
N PRO A 176 -3.38 -0.80 -5.33
CA PRO A 176 -3.07 -1.50 -4.08
C PRO A 176 -4.07 -2.61 -3.74
N VAL A 177 -5.26 -2.64 -4.35
CA VAL A 177 -6.26 -3.69 -4.15
C VAL A 177 -5.87 -4.98 -4.90
N PHE A 178 -4.91 -4.91 -5.84
CA PHE A 178 -4.50 -6.01 -6.70
C PHE A 178 -4.18 -7.30 -5.95
N ALA A 179 -3.19 -7.27 -5.06
CA ALA A 179 -2.80 -8.42 -4.24
C ALA A 179 -3.79 -8.72 -3.10
N ALA A 180 -4.71 -7.79 -2.83
CA ALA A 180 -5.65 -7.89 -1.73
C ALA A 180 -7.02 -8.45 -2.14
N SER A 181 -7.29 -8.76 -3.41
CA SER A 181 -8.64 -9.10 -3.84
C SER A 181 -8.64 -10.18 -4.91
N PHE A 182 -9.41 -11.26 -4.71
CA PHE A 182 -9.54 -12.33 -5.71
C PHE A 182 -10.00 -11.82 -7.08
N PRO A 183 -11.05 -11.00 -7.19
CA PRO A 183 -11.41 -10.38 -8.46
C PRO A 183 -10.28 -9.62 -9.12
N HIS A 184 -9.33 -9.03 -8.37
CA HIS A 184 -8.19 -8.28 -8.92
C HIS A 184 -6.96 -9.14 -9.23
N GLY A 185 -6.74 -10.20 -8.45
CA GLY A 185 -5.64 -11.14 -8.60
C GLY A 185 -5.97 -12.40 -9.40
N ARG A 186 -7.19 -12.55 -9.95
CA ARG A 186 -7.62 -13.77 -10.66
C ARG A 186 -6.63 -14.14 -11.78
N GLY A 187 -6.12 -15.37 -11.74
CA GLY A 187 -5.12 -15.88 -12.70
C GLY A 187 -3.66 -15.50 -12.39
N VAL A 188 -3.43 -14.69 -11.35
CA VAL A 188 -2.10 -14.28 -10.88
C VAL A 188 -1.86 -14.75 -9.43
N LEU A 189 -2.75 -14.37 -8.52
CA LEU A 189 -2.74 -14.65 -7.07
C LEU A 189 -4.02 -15.38 -6.63
N GLY A 190 -4.76 -15.93 -7.58
CA GLY A 190 -6.00 -16.65 -7.33
C GLY A 190 -6.24 -17.77 -8.34
N PHE A 191 -6.90 -18.82 -7.85
CA PHE A 191 -7.20 -20.04 -8.59
C PHE A 191 -8.68 -20.43 -8.38
N HIS A 192 -9.29 -21.03 -9.40
CA HIS A 192 -10.66 -21.55 -9.33
C HIS A 192 -10.65 -23.06 -9.61
N ASP A 193 -10.99 -23.84 -8.60
CA ASP A 193 -11.16 -25.29 -8.70
C ASP A 193 -12.61 -25.62 -9.04
N GLU A 194 -12.88 -25.82 -10.33
CA GLU A 194 -14.19 -26.27 -10.82
C GLU A 194 -14.35 -27.80 -10.74
N GLU A 195 -13.25 -28.55 -10.77
CA GLU A 195 -13.26 -30.02 -10.74
C GLU A 195 -13.84 -30.59 -9.44
N VAL A 196 -13.82 -29.79 -8.37
CA VAL A 196 -14.48 -30.11 -7.10
C VAL A 196 -15.97 -30.38 -7.27
N CYS A 197 -16.61 -29.84 -8.30
CA CYS A 197 -18.04 -30.06 -8.59
C CYS A 197 -18.35 -31.51 -8.96
N ALA A 198 -17.36 -32.29 -9.39
CA ALA A 198 -17.50 -33.73 -9.62
C ALA A 198 -17.55 -34.53 -8.30
N LEU A 199 -17.16 -33.91 -7.18
CA LEU A 199 -17.22 -34.51 -5.84
C LEU A 199 -18.59 -34.22 -5.20
N GLN A 200 -19.07 -35.18 -4.41
CA GLN A 200 -20.28 -35.03 -3.60
C GLN A 200 -19.96 -34.20 -2.33
N GLU A 201 -19.92 -34.84 -1.17
CA GLU A 201 -19.47 -34.23 0.08
C GLU A 201 -18.06 -34.71 0.40
N ALA A 202 -17.15 -33.77 0.67
CA ALA A 202 -15.75 -34.07 0.95
C ALA A 202 -15.11 -33.01 1.86
N GLU A 203 -14.20 -33.45 2.71
CA GLU A 203 -13.26 -32.57 3.38
C GLU A 203 -12.02 -32.39 2.50
N LEU A 204 -11.74 -31.13 2.16
CA LEU A 204 -10.69 -30.73 1.22
C LEU A 204 -9.57 -29.97 1.93
N HIS A 205 -8.36 -30.21 1.44
CA HIS A 205 -7.15 -29.51 1.84
C HIS A 205 -6.45 -29.00 0.59
N TYR A 206 -5.94 -27.77 0.63
CA TYR A 206 -5.19 -27.15 -0.46
C TYR A 206 -3.82 -26.72 0.01
N LEU A 207 -2.77 -27.14 -0.70
CA LEU A 207 -1.41 -26.62 -0.54
C LEU A 207 -1.07 -25.74 -1.73
N VAL A 208 -0.67 -24.50 -1.48
CA VAL A 208 -0.20 -23.57 -2.51
C VAL A 208 1.28 -23.30 -2.28
N LEU A 209 2.11 -23.50 -3.30
CA LEU A 209 3.55 -23.23 -3.30
C LEU A 209 3.90 -22.23 -4.40
N GLY A 210 4.62 -21.15 -4.08
CA GLY A 210 4.98 -20.09 -5.02
C GLY A 210 6.50 -19.94 -5.19
N TRP A 211 6.99 -19.90 -6.42
CA TRP A 211 8.40 -19.63 -6.74
C TRP A 211 8.58 -18.72 -7.96
N TYR A 212 9.82 -18.30 -8.17
CA TYR A 212 10.21 -17.46 -9.30
C TYR A 212 10.78 -18.32 -10.43
N SER A 213 10.24 -18.17 -11.65
CA SER A 213 10.77 -18.86 -12.83
C SER A 213 12.17 -18.37 -13.21
N ALA A 214 12.47 -17.10 -12.96
CA ALA A 214 13.76 -16.45 -13.22
C ALA A 214 14.35 -15.86 -11.92
N PRO A 215 14.89 -16.69 -11.00
CA PRO A 215 15.30 -16.22 -9.68
C PRO A 215 16.34 -15.09 -9.71
N LYS A 216 17.26 -15.08 -10.67
CA LYS A 216 18.32 -14.06 -10.72
C LYS A 216 17.79 -12.64 -10.93
N ASP A 217 16.69 -12.52 -11.65
CA ASP A 217 16.14 -11.23 -12.07
C ASP A 217 15.01 -10.78 -11.15
N ASP A 218 14.19 -11.72 -10.68
CA ASP A 218 12.95 -11.41 -9.95
C ASP A 218 12.96 -11.78 -8.46
N ASP A 219 13.75 -12.77 -8.01
CA ASP A 219 13.75 -13.24 -6.61
C ASP A 219 14.64 -12.34 -5.73
N PRO A 220 14.07 -11.61 -4.74
CA PRO A 220 14.84 -10.72 -3.87
C PRO A 220 15.97 -11.42 -3.09
N LEU A 221 15.76 -12.67 -2.67
CA LEU A 221 16.76 -13.44 -1.94
C LEU A 221 17.91 -13.88 -2.85
N ALA A 222 17.59 -14.31 -4.08
CA ALA A 222 18.61 -14.68 -5.06
C ALA A 222 19.43 -13.45 -5.49
N ALA A 223 18.79 -12.29 -5.65
CA ALA A 223 19.46 -11.02 -5.92
C ALA A 223 20.37 -10.60 -4.74
N CYS A 224 19.91 -10.77 -3.50
CA CYS A 224 20.72 -10.55 -2.29
C CYS A 224 21.94 -11.47 -2.24
N LEU A 225 21.76 -12.77 -2.47
CA LEU A 225 22.85 -13.74 -2.54
C LEU A 225 23.88 -13.35 -3.60
N HIS A 226 23.43 -12.94 -4.80
CA HIS A 226 24.33 -12.48 -5.86
C HIS A 226 25.16 -11.26 -5.43
N LYS A 227 24.54 -10.27 -4.76
CA LYS A 227 25.25 -9.07 -4.26
C LYS A 227 26.23 -9.41 -3.14
N ALA A 228 25.87 -10.33 -2.25
CA ALA A 228 26.68 -10.69 -1.09
C ALA A 228 27.85 -11.65 -1.44
N LEU A 229 27.74 -12.46 -2.49
CA LEU A 229 28.71 -13.50 -2.85
C LEU A 229 30.17 -13.03 -3.02
N PRO A 230 30.47 -11.90 -3.71
CA PRO A 230 31.86 -11.47 -3.94
C PRO A 230 32.62 -11.11 -2.66
N ALA A 231 31.95 -10.48 -1.70
CA ALA A 231 32.55 -9.98 -0.46
C ALA A 231 32.21 -10.83 0.78
N ARG A 232 31.29 -11.80 0.65
CA ARG A 232 30.65 -12.52 1.77
C ARG A 232 30.10 -11.57 2.82
N ASP A 233 29.39 -10.56 2.35
CA ASP A 233 28.84 -9.50 3.19
C ASP A 233 27.53 -9.93 3.83
N TRP A 234 27.57 -10.13 5.14
CA TRP A 234 26.41 -10.51 5.95
C TRP A 234 25.48 -9.33 6.25
N ASN A 235 25.94 -8.08 6.11
CA ASN A 235 25.07 -6.92 6.31
C ASN A 235 23.98 -6.88 5.24
N VAL A 236 24.31 -7.21 4.00
CA VAL A 236 23.32 -7.30 2.90
C VAL A 236 22.20 -8.30 3.22
N TRP A 237 22.52 -9.40 3.89
CA TRP A 237 21.53 -10.39 4.34
C TRP A 237 20.68 -9.86 5.50
N LYS A 238 21.33 -9.24 6.48
CA LYS A 238 20.65 -8.61 7.60
C LYS A 238 19.66 -7.54 7.12
N ASP A 239 20.10 -6.66 6.23
CA ASP A 239 19.28 -5.58 5.67
C ASP A 239 18.07 -6.13 4.90
N LEU A 240 18.24 -7.21 4.13
CA LEU A 240 17.11 -7.87 3.44
C LEU A 240 16.08 -8.41 4.44
N PHE A 241 16.51 -9.17 5.44
CA PHE A 241 15.60 -9.79 6.40
C PHE A 241 14.93 -8.74 7.31
N GLU A 242 15.64 -7.67 7.66
CA GLU A 242 15.05 -6.53 8.38
C GLU A 242 14.04 -5.78 7.51
N GLY A 243 14.37 -5.49 6.25
CA GLY A 243 13.48 -4.82 5.31
C GLY A 243 12.22 -5.62 4.94
N CYS A 244 12.33 -6.95 4.91
CA CYS A 244 11.18 -7.84 4.70
C CYS A 244 10.43 -8.20 6.00
N ALA A 245 10.90 -7.73 7.16
CA ALA A 245 10.41 -8.15 8.48
C ALA A 245 10.39 -9.68 8.67
N TRP A 246 11.42 -10.37 8.18
CA TRP A 246 11.56 -11.83 8.27
C TRP A 246 12.58 -12.23 9.34
N VAL A 247 12.42 -13.44 9.87
CA VAL A 247 13.37 -14.09 10.77
C VAL A 247 13.65 -15.50 10.26
N TYR A 248 14.93 -15.84 10.16
CA TYR A 248 15.39 -17.20 9.93
C TYR A 248 16.42 -17.55 11.02
N PRO A 249 16.09 -18.46 11.97
CA PRO A 249 16.97 -18.75 13.10
C PRO A 249 18.39 -19.16 12.70
N GLY A 250 18.55 -19.84 11.56
CA GLY A 250 19.86 -20.20 11.05
C GLY A 250 20.71 -19.00 10.63
N LEU A 251 20.10 -17.90 10.16
CA LEU A 251 20.83 -16.65 9.88
C LEU A 251 21.23 -15.95 11.19
N ASP A 252 20.34 -15.91 12.18
CA ASP A 252 20.65 -15.29 13.48
C ASP A 252 21.85 -15.99 14.17
N GLU A 253 21.90 -17.33 14.10
CA GLU A 253 23.04 -18.10 14.59
C GLU A 253 24.35 -17.75 13.84
N LEU A 254 24.26 -17.57 12.52
CA LEU A 254 25.42 -17.24 11.69
C LEU A 254 25.91 -15.80 11.93
N LEU A 255 25.00 -14.84 12.10
CA LEU A 255 25.34 -13.47 12.49
C LEU A 255 26.02 -13.42 13.87
N ALA A 256 25.51 -14.19 14.84
CA ALA A 256 26.16 -14.31 16.15
C ALA A 256 27.58 -14.91 16.04
N LYS A 257 27.78 -15.95 15.22
CA LYS A 257 29.12 -16.53 14.95
C LYS A 257 30.04 -15.54 14.25
N GLN A 258 29.51 -14.68 13.39
CA GLN A 258 30.28 -13.61 12.75
C GLN A 258 30.73 -12.55 13.77
N ASP A 259 29.86 -12.14 14.67
CA ASP A 259 30.21 -11.22 15.76
C ASP A 259 31.27 -11.83 16.69
N GLU A 260 31.14 -13.11 17.02
CA GLU A 260 32.17 -13.85 17.77
C GLU A 260 33.51 -13.87 17.05
N ARG A 261 33.51 -14.06 15.72
CA ARG A 261 34.72 -13.98 14.89
C ARG A 261 35.35 -12.59 14.99
N HIS A 262 34.57 -11.53 14.79
CA HIS A 262 35.06 -10.15 14.87
C HIS A 262 35.63 -9.83 16.25
N ARG A 263 34.93 -10.19 17.34
CA ARG A 263 35.44 -10.02 18.71
C ARG A 263 36.72 -10.81 18.96
N ALA A 264 36.87 -12.01 18.41
CA ALA A 264 38.09 -12.80 18.53
C ALA A 264 39.26 -12.17 17.73
N GLU A 265 38.98 -11.62 16.55
CA GLU A 265 39.97 -10.87 15.75
C GLU A 265 40.43 -9.59 16.48
N GLU A 266 39.49 -8.82 17.04
CA GLU A 266 39.79 -7.64 17.85
C GLU A 266 40.63 -7.99 19.07
N ARG A 267 40.28 -9.06 19.81
CA ARG A 267 41.10 -9.55 20.94
C ARG A 267 42.52 -9.92 20.50
N ALA A 268 42.67 -10.60 19.37
CA ALA A 268 43.99 -10.93 18.83
C ALA A 268 44.78 -9.66 18.45
N GLN A 269 44.13 -8.66 17.84
CA GLN A 269 44.75 -7.38 17.52
C GLN A 269 45.17 -6.61 18.77
N GLN A 270 44.31 -6.55 19.79
CA GLN A 270 44.58 -5.90 21.06
C GLN A 270 45.73 -6.58 21.81
N ALA A 271 45.73 -7.92 21.88
CA ALA A 271 46.81 -8.70 22.49
C ALA A 271 48.15 -8.47 21.75
N SER A 272 48.14 -8.43 20.42
CA SER A 272 49.32 -8.11 19.60
C SER A 272 49.82 -6.69 19.84
N ALA A 273 48.93 -5.70 19.86
CA ALA A 273 49.27 -4.31 20.14
C ALA A 273 49.82 -4.14 21.57
N HIS A 274 49.23 -4.83 22.55
CA HIS A 274 49.70 -4.84 23.93
C HIS A 274 51.08 -5.49 24.04
N ALA A 275 51.30 -6.64 23.40
CA ALA A 275 52.61 -7.29 23.35
C ALA A 275 53.68 -6.39 22.74
N ARG A 276 53.36 -5.65 21.66
CA ARG A 276 54.27 -4.65 21.05
C ARG A 276 54.61 -3.52 22.02
N ARG A 277 53.61 -2.94 22.71
CA ARG A 277 53.83 -1.89 23.72
C ARG A 277 54.69 -2.37 24.89
N VAL A 278 54.45 -3.59 25.35
CA VAL A 278 55.23 -4.23 26.42
C VAL A 278 56.67 -4.47 26.00
N ALA A 279 56.91 -4.92 24.75
CA ALA A 279 58.24 -5.10 24.20
C ALA A 279 59.02 -3.77 24.03
N GLN A 280 58.33 -2.65 23.86
CA GLN A 280 58.93 -1.31 23.74
C GLN A 280 59.29 -0.67 25.09
N ARG A 281 58.72 -1.13 26.22
CA ARG A 281 59.10 -0.66 27.56
C ARG A 281 60.47 -1.22 27.95
N ARG A 282 61.35 -0.38 28.56
CA ARG A 282 62.76 -0.69 28.88
C ARG A 282 62.94 -2.10 29.49
N ARG A 283 63.92 -2.86 28.97
CA ARG A 283 64.34 -4.18 29.46
C ARG A 283 64.55 -4.15 30.98
N GLY A 284 63.70 -4.86 31.72
CA GLY A 284 63.85 -5.09 33.17
C GLY A 284 62.58 -5.01 34.00
N ALA A 285 61.50 -4.39 33.52
CA ALA A 285 60.31 -4.09 34.34
C ALA A 285 59.03 -4.84 33.98
N VAL A 286 59.07 -5.81 33.06
CA VAL A 286 57.89 -6.57 32.61
C VAL A 286 57.96 -8.00 33.16
N PRO A 287 56.98 -8.45 33.96
CA PRO A 287 56.89 -9.84 34.41
C PRO A 287 56.82 -10.80 33.22
N ARG A 288 57.67 -11.86 33.23
CA ARG A 288 57.68 -12.90 32.18
C ARG A 288 56.30 -13.56 32.01
N ASP A 289 55.53 -13.65 33.09
CA ASP A 289 54.18 -14.22 33.11
C ASP A 289 53.19 -13.38 32.30
N ALA A 290 53.33 -12.05 32.31
CA ALA A 290 52.47 -11.16 31.52
C ALA A 290 52.70 -11.33 30.01
N VAL A 291 53.96 -11.51 29.59
CA VAL A 291 54.30 -11.77 28.18
C VAL A 291 53.79 -13.15 27.74
N ARG A 292 53.94 -14.16 28.59
CA ARG A 292 53.43 -15.53 28.32
C ARG A 292 51.91 -15.55 28.25
N TRP A 293 51.22 -14.81 29.12
CA TRP A 293 49.76 -14.66 29.09
C TRP A 293 49.30 -13.98 27.79
N LEU A 294 49.88 -12.85 27.39
CA LEU A 294 49.53 -12.15 26.14
C LEU A 294 49.75 -13.01 24.90
N ALA A 295 50.83 -13.81 24.87
CA ALA A 295 51.10 -14.72 23.78
C ALA A 295 50.06 -15.85 23.69
N ARG A 296 49.62 -16.39 24.84
CA ARG A 296 48.53 -17.39 24.90
C ARG A 296 47.21 -16.78 24.42
N GLU A 297 46.82 -15.62 24.95
CA GLU A 297 45.59 -14.93 24.57
C GLU A 297 45.55 -14.65 23.06
N TYR A 298 46.66 -14.18 22.48
CA TYR A 298 46.77 -13.96 21.03
C TYR A 298 46.57 -15.24 20.21
N VAL A 299 47.22 -16.34 20.59
CA VAL A 299 47.12 -17.63 19.89
C VAL A 299 45.71 -18.20 20.01
N GLU A 300 45.12 -18.17 21.20
CA GLU A 300 43.77 -18.66 21.47
C GLU A 300 42.73 -17.84 20.71
N ALA A 301 42.78 -16.50 20.78
CA ALA A 301 41.87 -15.61 20.06
C ALA A 301 41.99 -15.78 18.54
N ARG A 302 43.21 -15.92 18.00
CA ARG A 302 43.44 -16.16 16.57
C ARG A 302 42.93 -17.54 16.13
N ARG A 303 43.12 -18.57 16.95
CA ARG A 303 42.58 -19.93 16.68
C ARG A 303 41.05 -19.90 16.68
N GLN A 304 40.43 -19.21 17.63
CA GLN A 304 38.98 -19.04 17.68
C GLN A 304 38.45 -18.30 16.45
N ALA A 305 39.08 -17.18 16.05
CA ALA A 305 38.71 -16.45 14.84
C ALA A 305 38.82 -17.32 13.57
N GLN A 306 39.88 -18.12 13.45
CA GLN A 306 40.07 -19.03 12.32
C GLN A 306 39.03 -20.16 12.30
N ALA A 307 38.71 -20.73 13.46
CA ALA A 307 37.67 -21.77 13.58
C ALA A 307 36.29 -21.22 13.15
N ARG A 308 35.89 -20.05 13.69
CA ARG A 308 34.63 -19.39 13.29
C ARG A 308 34.60 -19.01 11.82
N LYS A 309 35.73 -18.55 11.26
CA LYS A 309 35.84 -18.30 9.82
C LYS A 309 35.56 -19.56 8.99
N ALA A 310 36.16 -20.69 9.35
CA ALA A 310 35.94 -21.95 8.65
C ALA A 310 34.47 -22.40 8.71
N GLU A 311 33.84 -22.30 9.88
CA GLU A 311 32.41 -22.60 10.05
C GLU A 311 31.52 -21.71 9.17
N LEU A 312 31.77 -20.40 9.16
CA LEU A 312 31.04 -19.43 8.33
C LEU A 312 31.24 -19.68 6.83
N ASP A 313 32.46 -20.05 6.43
CA ASP A 313 32.79 -20.37 5.04
C ASP A 313 32.06 -21.63 4.55
N THR A 314 31.91 -22.64 5.41
CA THR A 314 31.08 -23.81 5.13
C THR A 314 29.60 -23.44 5.05
N ALA A 315 29.09 -22.70 6.05
CA ALA A 315 27.68 -22.32 6.11
C ALA A 315 27.22 -21.49 4.90
N TRP A 316 28.10 -20.67 4.31
CA TRP A 316 27.80 -19.86 3.13
C TRP A 316 27.32 -20.68 1.91
N HIS A 317 27.75 -21.95 1.81
CA HIS A 317 27.32 -22.85 0.74
C HIS A 317 25.92 -23.43 0.99
N HIS A 318 25.49 -23.48 2.24
CA HIS A 318 24.19 -24.03 2.67
C HIS A 318 23.13 -22.95 2.92
N LEU A 319 23.46 -21.67 2.73
CA LEU A 319 22.49 -20.60 2.80
C LEU A 319 21.42 -20.75 1.71
N PRO A 320 20.14 -20.45 2.04
CA PRO A 320 19.05 -20.59 1.09
C PRO A 320 19.24 -19.65 -0.09
N GLY A 321 19.09 -20.18 -1.30
CA GLY A 321 19.37 -19.42 -2.52
C GLY A 321 18.14 -18.77 -3.16
N ARG A 322 16.93 -19.16 -2.74
CA ARG A 322 15.66 -18.79 -3.38
C ARG A 322 14.51 -18.77 -2.39
N ILE A 323 13.48 -18.01 -2.68
CA ILE A 323 12.22 -17.98 -1.94
C ILE A 323 11.29 -19.07 -2.47
N LEU A 324 10.66 -19.80 -1.55
CA LEU A 324 9.51 -20.65 -1.80
C LEU A 324 8.38 -20.23 -0.84
N CYS A 325 7.40 -19.51 -1.35
CA CYS A 325 6.21 -19.17 -0.60
C CYS A 325 5.35 -20.42 -0.41
N HIS A 326 4.78 -20.62 0.78
CA HIS A 326 3.90 -21.76 1.01
C HIS A 326 2.70 -21.42 1.90
N GLY A 327 1.54 -21.96 1.58
CA GLY A 327 0.35 -21.84 2.41
C GLY A 327 -0.51 -23.09 2.34
N LEU A 328 -1.03 -23.51 3.49
CA LEU A 328 -1.87 -24.69 3.62
C LEU A 328 -3.24 -24.27 4.14
N LEU A 329 -4.28 -24.59 3.38
CA LEU A 329 -5.66 -24.55 3.82
C LEU A 329 -6.12 -25.97 4.12
N ALA A 330 -6.64 -26.22 5.32
CA ALA A 330 -7.08 -27.54 5.73
C ALA A 330 -8.51 -27.51 6.28
N GLY A 331 -9.28 -28.58 6.03
CA GLY A 331 -10.60 -28.77 6.62
C GLY A 331 -11.72 -28.00 5.92
N LEU A 332 -11.56 -27.65 4.65
CA LEU A 332 -12.62 -27.03 3.88
C LEU A 332 -13.72 -28.07 3.60
N ARG A 333 -14.92 -27.84 4.13
CA ARG A 333 -16.05 -28.76 3.95
C ARG A 333 -16.83 -28.42 2.67
N TRP A 334 -16.62 -29.22 1.63
CA TRP A 334 -17.43 -29.20 0.42
C TRP A 334 -18.65 -30.11 0.60
N ARG A 335 -19.85 -29.58 0.37
CA ARG A 335 -21.19 -30.21 0.46
C ARG A 335 -21.85 -30.45 -0.92
N GLY A 336 -21.10 -30.31 -2.02
CA GLY A 336 -21.61 -30.44 -3.39
C GLY A 336 -21.99 -29.12 -4.07
N ALA A 337 -22.11 -29.15 -5.40
CA ALA A 337 -22.36 -27.97 -6.25
C ALA A 337 -23.76 -27.37 -6.07
N ALA A 338 -24.73 -28.16 -5.59
CA ALA A 338 -26.09 -27.70 -5.32
C ALA A 338 -26.26 -27.04 -3.94
N ALA A 339 -25.25 -27.10 -3.07
CA ALA A 339 -25.33 -26.54 -1.73
C ALA A 339 -25.13 -25.01 -1.74
N ALA A 340 -25.76 -24.31 -0.79
CA ALA A 340 -25.49 -22.91 -0.54
C ALA A 340 -24.35 -22.76 0.47
N TYR A 341 -23.28 -22.06 0.09
CA TYR A 341 -22.12 -21.77 0.94
C TYR A 341 -22.12 -20.29 1.30
N GLY A 342 -22.44 -19.99 2.55
CA GLY A 342 -22.44 -18.61 3.06
C GLY A 342 -23.48 -17.69 2.41
N GLY A 343 -23.26 -16.38 2.60
CA GLY A 343 -24.15 -15.28 2.19
C GLY A 343 -23.94 -14.07 3.10
N PRO A 344 -24.44 -12.87 2.73
CA PRO A 344 -24.36 -11.70 3.61
C PRO A 344 -24.97 -12.05 4.98
N PRO A 345 -24.32 -11.61 6.09
CA PRO A 345 -24.78 -11.95 7.44
C PRO A 345 -26.28 -11.62 7.60
N ARG A 346 -27.06 -12.57 8.13
CA ARG A 346 -28.48 -12.35 8.40
C ARG A 346 -28.62 -11.44 9.63
N GLY A 347 -29.03 -10.19 9.43
CA GLY A 347 -29.19 -9.15 10.47
C GLY A 347 -28.55 -7.82 10.06
N ALA A 348 -28.65 -6.77 10.87
CA ALA A 348 -27.87 -5.53 10.68
C ALA A 348 -26.44 -5.79 11.16
N PRO A 349 -25.46 -6.07 10.27
CA PRO A 349 -24.12 -6.48 10.68
C PRO A 349 -23.29 -5.31 11.22
N PHE A 350 -23.86 -4.11 11.15
CA PHE A 350 -23.25 -2.85 11.48
C PHE A 350 -24.31 -1.79 11.79
N ARG A 351 -23.89 -0.76 12.50
CA ARG A 351 -24.60 0.50 12.72
C ARG A 351 -24.00 1.53 11.78
N ALA A 352 -24.85 2.44 11.31
CA ALA A 352 -24.45 3.56 10.45
C ALA A 352 -24.84 4.87 11.11
N ALA A 353 -24.01 5.91 10.95
CA ALA A 353 -24.31 7.27 11.37
C ALA A 353 -23.87 8.25 10.28
N LEU A 354 -24.63 9.33 10.12
CA LEU A 354 -24.35 10.40 9.15
C LEU A 354 -24.11 11.69 9.94
N GLY A 355 -23.11 12.47 9.54
CA GLY A 355 -22.86 13.82 10.04
C GLY A 355 -22.20 14.69 8.97
N GLU A 356 -22.13 16.00 9.15
CA GLU A 356 -21.45 16.91 8.22
C GLU A 356 -19.92 16.86 8.36
N HIS A 357 -19.42 16.16 9.38
CA HIS A 357 -18.01 15.84 9.57
C HIS A 357 -17.86 14.58 10.42
N GLY A 358 -16.64 14.03 10.48
CA GLY A 358 -16.35 12.81 11.22
C GLY A 358 -16.72 12.87 12.70
N ALA A 359 -16.53 14.03 13.34
CA ALA A 359 -16.86 14.18 14.76
C ALA A 359 -18.37 14.13 15.04
N GLU A 360 -19.19 14.78 14.22
CA GLU A 360 -20.66 14.72 14.30
C GLU A 360 -21.16 13.30 14.01
N ALA A 361 -20.64 12.65 12.96
CA ALA A 361 -21.02 11.27 12.62
C ALA A 361 -20.68 10.27 13.76
N MET A 362 -19.50 10.42 14.38
CA MET A 362 -19.09 9.62 15.54
C MET A 362 -19.96 9.92 16.77
N ALA A 363 -20.22 11.20 17.05
CA ALA A 363 -21.07 11.62 18.15
C ALA A 363 -22.51 11.08 18.00
N ALA A 364 -23.07 11.09 16.79
CA ALA A 364 -24.36 10.50 16.49
C ALA A 364 -24.36 8.97 16.71
N LEU A 365 -23.30 8.27 16.30
CA LEU A 365 -23.15 6.83 16.51
C LEU A 365 -23.09 6.45 18.01
N LEU A 366 -22.33 7.21 18.79
CA LEU A 366 -22.17 7.04 20.24
C LEU A 366 -23.46 7.43 20.98
N GLY A 367 -24.08 8.56 20.62
CA GLY A 367 -25.33 9.04 21.21
C GLY A 367 -26.52 8.12 20.96
N ALA A 368 -26.52 7.36 19.86
CA ALA A 368 -27.53 6.36 19.56
C ALA A 368 -27.29 5.00 20.26
N GLN A 369 -26.26 4.87 21.11
CA GLN A 369 -26.04 3.64 21.86
C GLN A 369 -27.10 3.44 22.97
N PRO A 370 -27.54 2.20 23.23
CA PRO A 370 -28.48 1.92 24.31
C PRO A 370 -27.95 2.43 25.66
N GLY A 371 -28.77 3.18 26.40
CA GLY A 371 -28.42 3.72 27.71
C GLY A 371 -27.68 5.07 27.68
N VAL A 372 -27.39 5.62 26.50
CA VAL A 372 -26.80 6.96 26.36
C VAL A 372 -27.91 8.00 26.14
N PRO A 373 -28.08 8.99 27.04
CA PRO A 373 -28.99 10.11 26.78
C PRO A 373 -28.64 10.87 25.50
N ALA A 374 -29.64 11.23 24.70
CA ALA A 374 -29.47 11.89 23.40
C ALA A 374 -28.65 13.20 23.48
N GLN A 375 -28.74 13.92 24.60
CA GLN A 375 -27.97 15.13 24.87
C GLN A 375 -26.45 14.91 24.94
N HIS A 376 -25.98 13.67 25.12
CA HIS A 376 -24.55 13.36 25.15
C HIS A 376 -23.86 13.37 23.78
N ALA A 377 -24.61 13.31 22.68
CA ALA A 377 -24.02 13.46 21.34
C ALA A 377 -23.28 14.81 21.22
N ALA A 378 -23.92 15.91 21.63
CA ALA A 378 -23.30 17.24 21.60
C ALA A 378 -22.04 17.34 22.48
N TYR A 379 -22.00 16.62 23.62
CA TYR A 379 -20.81 16.56 24.47
C TYR A 379 -19.67 15.74 23.84
N PHE A 380 -19.97 14.63 23.18
CA PHE A 380 -18.95 13.86 22.45
C PHE A 380 -18.36 14.64 21.28
N GLU A 381 -19.18 15.42 20.59
CA GLU A 381 -18.71 16.31 19.53
C GLU A 381 -17.88 17.47 20.09
N ALA A 382 -18.31 18.08 21.20
CA ALA A 382 -17.55 19.12 21.91
C ALA A 382 -16.16 18.63 22.31
N LEU A 383 -16.05 17.42 22.87
CA LEU A 383 -14.77 16.82 23.28
C LEU A 383 -13.83 16.60 22.08
N GLN A 384 -14.36 16.14 20.94
CA GLN A 384 -13.55 15.95 19.73
C GLN A 384 -13.04 17.27 19.13
N HIS A 385 -13.67 18.39 19.48
CA HIS A 385 -13.29 19.73 19.05
C HIS A 385 -12.63 20.58 20.13
N ASP A 386 -12.36 20.03 21.32
CA ASP A 386 -11.76 20.75 22.45
C ASP A 386 -12.60 21.99 22.84
N LEU A 387 -13.93 21.84 22.82
CA LEU A 387 -14.93 22.89 23.11
C LEU A 387 -15.51 22.80 24.52
N ASP A 388 -15.03 21.88 25.36
CA ASP A 388 -15.46 21.75 26.75
C ASP A 388 -15.32 23.04 27.58
N PRO A 389 -14.31 23.92 27.39
CA PRO A 389 -14.21 25.15 28.18
C PRO A 389 -15.36 26.14 27.92
N LEU A 390 -16.11 25.97 26.82
CA LEU A 390 -17.28 26.82 26.54
C LEU A 390 -18.44 26.51 27.49
N LEU A 391 -18.55 25.28 27.98
CA LEU A 391 -19.62 24.86 28.88
C LEU A 391 -19.50 25.49 30.27
N GLU A 392 -18.30 25.87 30.68
CA GLU A 392 -18.05 26.55 31.97
C GLU A 392 -18.48 28.02 31.95
N ARG A 393 -18.75 28.60 30.77
CA ARG A 393 -19.15 30.00 30.62
C ARG A 393 -20.65 30.19 30.84
N PRO A 394 -21.09 31.39 31.29
CA PRO A 394 -22.51 31.74 31.31
C PRO A 394 -23.13 31.58 29.91
N GLY A 395 -24.22 30.83 29.79
CA GLY A 395 -24.83 30.49 28.49
C GLY A 395 -23.99 29.54 27.63
N GLY A 396 -23.08 28.76 28.23
CA GLY A 396 -22.16 27.88 27.53
C GLY A 396 -22.82 26.89 26.57
N ALA A 397 -24.01 26.39 26.91
CA ALA A 397 -24.77 25.49 26.03
C ALA A 397 -25.20 26.15 24.70
N GLU A 398 -25.59 27.42 24.72
CA GLU A 398 -25.98 28.16 23.52
C GLU A 398 -24.75 28.50 22.66
N HIS A 399 -23.64 28.87 23.30
CA HIS A 399 -22.36 29.10 22.62
C HIS A 399 -21.84 27.82 21.99
N LEU A 400 -21.92 26.68 22.68
CA LEU A 400 -21.57 25.38 22.13
C LEU A 400 -22.44 25.04 20.93
N ALA A 401 -23.76 25.17 21.04
CA ALA A 401 -24.68 24.89 19.93
C ALA A 401 -24.37 25.77 18.69
N HIS A 402 -24.00 27.03 18.90
CA HIS A 402 -23.56 27.92 17.82
C HIS A 402 -22.25 27.45 17.17
N GLU A 403 -21.25 27.10 17.96
CA GLU A 403 -19.95 26.63 17.46
C GLU A 403 -20.05 25.30 16.69
N LEU A 404 -20.84 24.34 17.20
CA LEU A 404 -21.11 23.10 16.48
C LEU A 404 -21.86 23.37 15.16
N HIS A 405 -22.88 24.24 15.18
CA HIS A 405 -23.59 24.63 13.96
C HIS A 405 -22.67 25.30 12.93
N ALA A 406 -21.78 26.20 13.34
CA ALA A 406 -20.86 26.88 12.44
C ALA A 406 -19.88 25.88 11.77
N ARG A 407 -19.50 24.82 12.46
CA ARG A 407 -18.55 23.79 11.98
C ARG A 407 -19.12 22.86 10.92
N ARG A 408 -20.45 22.74 10.83
CA ARG A 408 -21.15 22.09 9.71
C ARG A 408 -20.90 22.77 8.37
N PHE A 409 -20.42 24.00 8.40
CA PHE A 409 -20.06 24.77 7.21
C PHE A 409 -18.54 24.95 7.11
N GLN A 410 -18.06 24.99 5.87
CA GLN A 410 -16.68 25.37 5.57
C GLN A 410 -16.64 26.82 5.04
N PRO A 411 -15.79 27.68 5.61
CA PRO A 411 -15.62 29.03 5.11
C PRO A 411 -14.83 29.01 3.80
N LEU A 412 -15.31 29.74 2.81
CA LEU A 412 -14.67 29.99 1.53
C LEU A 412 -14.31 31.47 1.43
N SER A 413 -13.02 31.79 1.53
CA SER A 413 -12.49 33.11 1.18
C SER A 413 -12.17 33.14 -0.32
N ARG A 414 -13.12 33.57 -1.14
CA ARG A 414 -12.91 33.82 -2.60
C ARG A 414 -13.00 35.30 -2.96
N ALA A 415 -12.86 36.17 -1.97
CA ALA A 415 -12.78 37.60 -2.13
C ALA A 415 -11.55 38.10 -1.35
N SER A 416 -10.86 39.09 -1.91
CA SER A 416 -9.79 39.81 -1.24
C SER A 416 -10.20 41.26 -1.07
N GLY A 417 -9.98 41.80 0.13
CA GLY A 417 -10.18 43.20 0.48
C GLY A 417 -8.87 43.92 0.75
N TRP A 418 -8.96 45.23 0.86
CA TRP A 418 -7.84 46.10 1.21
C TRP A 418 -8.24 46.98 2.39
N GLU A 419 -7.52 46.86 3.50
CA GLU A 419 -7.78 47.65 4.70
C GLU A 419 -6.58 48.52 5.04
N ILE A 420 -6.85 49.70 5.58
CA ILE A 420 -5.82 50.59 6.13
C ILE A 420 -5.75 50.33 7.64
N VAL A 421 -4.65 49.76 8.10
CA VAL A 421 -4.44 49.35 9.49
C VAL A 421 -3.29 50.15 10.11
N GLU A 422 -3.29 50.28 11.43
CA GLU A 422 -2.20 50.93 12.15
C GLU A 422 -1.03 49.94 12.31
N ARG A 423 0.21 50.37 12.05
CA ARG A 423 1.39 49.50 12.08
C ARG A 423 1.69 48.91 13.46
N GLU A 424 1.44 49.70 14.51
CA GLU A 424 1.55 49.28 15.90
C GLU A 424 0.24 49.61 16.62
N PRO A 425 -0.70 48.66 16.75
CA PRO A 425 -1.92 48.89 17.49
C PRO A 425 -1.58 49.01 18.98
N ALA A 426 -1.60 50.23 19.52
CA ALA A 426 -1.44 50.45 20.95
C ALA A 426 -2.56 49.72 21.73
N PRO A 427 -2.27 49.10 22.90
CA PRO A 427 -3.27 48.39 23.68
C PRO A 427 -4.45 49.29 24.04
N LEU A 428 -5.67 48.75 23.90
CA LEU A 428 -6.93 49.46 24.16
C LEU A 428 -6.96 49.98 25.61
N ARG A 429 -6.66 51.27 25.81
CA ARG A 429 -6.91 51.98 27.07
C ARG A 429 -8.07 52.96 26.90
N ALA A 430 -8.87 53.09 27.96
CA ALA A 430 -9.96 54.07 28.04
C ALA A 430 -9.39 55.49 27.87
N GLY A 431 -9.95 56.27 26.93
CA GLY A 431 -9.50 57.64 26.63
C GLY A 431 -8.75 57.84 25.30
N ARG A 432 -8.83 56.89 24.36
CA ARG A 432 -8.19 57.01 23.04
C ARG A 432 -8.72 58.26 22.29
N PRO A 433 -7.85 59.12 21.71
CA PRO A 433 -8.31 60.15 20.79
C PRO A 433 -9.05 59.52 19.61
N ALA A 434 -10.09 60.19 19.11
CA ALA A 434 -10.88 59.72 17.98
C ALA A 434 -9.96 59.28 16.83
N ARG A 435 -10.22 58.10 16.24
CA ARG A 435 -9.46 57.60 15.08
C ARG A 435 -9.36 58.72 14.05
N LYS A 436 -8.15 59.01 13.56
CA LYS A 436 -7.95 60.03 12.53
C LYS A 436 -8.85 59.69 11.34
N ALA A 437 -9.74 60.61 10.97
CA ALA A 437 -10.61 60.42 9.83
C ALA A 437 -9.77 60.25 8.57
N ILE A 438 -9.99 59.17 7.82
CA ILE A 438 -9.28 58.89 6.58
C ILE A 438 -9.63 60.01 5.58
N PRO A 439 -8.66 60.76 5.02
CA PRO A 439 -8.95 61.85 4.08
C PRO A 439 -9.73 61.36 2.85
N GLY A 440 -10.68 62.16 2.38
CA GLY A 440 -11.56 61.78 1.25
C GLY A 440 -10.82 61.43 -0.05
N ILE A 441 -9.61 61.96 -0.26
CA ILE A 441 -8.75 61.57 -1.40
C ILE A 441 -8.20 60.14 -1.28
N VAL A 442 -7.87 59.71 -0.05
CA VAL A 442 -7.44 58.34 0.25
C VAL A 442 -8.62 57.39 0.10
N GLN A 443 -9.80 57.77 0.61
CA GLN A 443 -11.03 56.97 0.46
C GLN A 443 -11.39 56.72 -1.01
N ARG A 444 -11.34 57.75 -1.87
CA ARG A 444 -11.60 57.59 -3.30
C ARG A 444 -10.57 56.70 -4.00
N ALA A 445 -9.30 56.80 -3.62
CA ALA A 445 -8.24 55.96 -4.19
C ALA A 445 -8.38 54.50 -3.74
N LEU A 446 -8.71 54.26 -2.46
CA LEU A 446 -8.98 52.93 -1.92
C LEU A 446 -10.20 52.30 -2.60
N ALA A 447 -11.31 53.05 -2.76
CA ALA A 447 -12.50 52.56 -3.44
C ALA A 447 -12.25 52.19 -4.92
N ALA A 448 -11.31 52.86 -5.59
CA ALA A 448 -10.88 52.50 -6.95
C ALA A 448 -10.08 51.19 -6.96
N LEU A 449 -9.16 51.02 -6.00
CA LEU A 449 -8.39 49.78 -5.82
C LEU A 449 -9.30 48.58 -5.50
N GLU A 450 -10.25 48.76 -4.58
CA GLU A 450 -11.23 47.73 -4.21
C GLU A 450 -12.17 47.37 -5.36
N ARG A 451 -12.48 48.31 -6.26
CA ARG A 451 -13.27 48.01 -7.46
C ARG A 451 -12.49 47.10 -8.41
N GLN A 452 -11.22 47.43 -8.67
CA GLN A 452 -10.33 46.60 -9.49
C GLN A 452 -10.14 45.20 -8.88
N GLN A 453 -9.95 45.12 -7.56
CA GLN A 453 -9.84 43.84 -6.85
C GLN A 453 -11.12 43.02 -6.98
N ARG A 454 -12.30 43.63 -6.76
CA ARG A 454 -13.59 42.93 -6.89
C ARG A 454 -13.85 42.40 -8.30
N GLU A 455 -13.47 43.16 -9.33
CA GLU A 455 -13.54 42.70 -10.73
C GLU A 455 -12.60 41.52 -10.99
N ALA A 456 -11.37 41.58 -10.50
CA ALA A 456 -10.41 40.49 -10.62
C ALA A 456 -10.89 39.22 -9.89
N ASP A 457 -11.40 39.37 -8.67
CA ASP A 457 -11.96 38.25 -7.90
C ASP A 457 -13.20 37.66 -8.60
N ALA A 458 -14.01 38.48 -9.28
CA ALA A 458 -15.16 38.01 -10.06
C ALA A 458 -14.72 37.16 -11.26
N LEU A 459 -13.70 37.60 -11.98
CA LEU A 459 -13.10 36.85 -13.09
C LEU A 459 -12.46 35.53 -12.61
N ALA A 460 -11.78 35.55 -11.46
CA ALA A 460 -11.21 34.35 -10.86
C ALA A 460 -12.30 33.34 -10.49
N ARG A 461 -13.41 33.78 -9.88
CA ARG A 461 -14.57 32.92 -9.61
C ARG A 461 -15.21 32.36 -10.88
N GLU A 462 -15.30 33.17 -11.93
CA GLU A 462 -15.80 32.72 -13.24
C GLU A 462 -14.88 31.65 -13.85
N LEU A 463 -13.56 31.83 -13.77
CA LEU A 463 -12.57 30.85 -14.21
C LEU A 463 -12.66 29.54 -13.44
N ASP A 464 -12.87 29.58 -12.12
CA ASP A 464 -13.10 28.36 -11.33
C ASP A 464 -14.36 27.63 -11.82
N SER A 465 -15.45 28.37 -12.06
CA SER A 465 -16.70 27.80 -12.56
C SER A 465 -16.55 27.22 -13.97
N LEU A 466 -15.82 27.89 -14.86
CA LEU A 466 -15.53 27.40 -16.20
C LEU A 466 -14.61 26.17 -16.16
N GLY A 467 -13.65 26.14 -15.24
CA GLY A 467 -12.79 24.97 -15.01
C GLY A 467 -13.60 23.76 -14.57
N GLN A 468 -14.56 23.94 -13.67
CA GLN A 468 -15.51 22.89 -13.29
C GLN A 468 -16.37 22.44 -14.47
N ALA A 469 -16.91 23.38 -15.26
CA ALA A 469 -17.70 23.06 -16.45
C ALA A 469 -16.87 22.27 -17.49
N LEU A 470 -15.60 22.64 -17.70
CA LEU A 470 -14.70 21.92 -18.60
C LEU A 470 -14.44 20.50 -18.10
N TYR A 471 -14.18 20.33 -16.81
CA TYR A 471 -14.02 19.01 -16.20
C TYR A 471 -15.28 18.15 -16.40
N LEU A 472 -16.46 18.72 -16.18
CA LEU A 472 -17.73 18.01 -16.39
C LEU A 472 -17.96 17.65 -17.86
N ALA A 473 -17.70 18.56 -18.81
CA ALA A 473 -17.82 18.27 -20.24
C ALA A 473 -16.87 17.12 -20.65
N TRP A 474 -15.64 17.17 -20.18
CA TRP A 474 -14.65 16.13 -20.38
C TRP A 474 -15.06 14.78 -19.77
N TYR A 475 -15.58 14.79 -18.54
CA TYR A 475 -16.10 13.60 -17.86
C TYR A 475 -17.29 13.00 -18.62
N GLN A 476 -18.23 13.84 -19.08
CA GLN A 476 -19.39 13.43 -19.86
C GLN A 476 -19.00 12.85 -21.23
N ARG A 477 -17.94 13.37 -21.88
CA ARG A 477 -17.37 12.74 -23.07
C ARG A 477 -16.79 11.36 -22.76
N GLY A 478 -16.15 11.21 -21.60
CA GLY A 478 -15.71 9.92 -21.08
C GLY A 478 -16.87 8.93 -20.99
N LEU A 479 -17.94 9.29 -20.28
CA LEU A 479 -19.15 8.47 -20.16
C LEU A 479 -19.76 8.11 -21.53
N ALA A 480 -19.90 9.08 -22.43
CA ALA A 480 -20.40 8.81 -23.78
C ALA A 480 -19.52 7.83 -24.58
N SER A 481 -18.22 7.78 -24.28
CA SER A 481 -17.32 6.78 -24.84
C SER A 481 -17.62 5.39 -24.28
N PHE A 482 -17.88 5.26 -22.98
CA PHE A 482 -18.30 4.00 -22.35
C PHE A 482 -19.65 3.48 -22.87
N ASP A 483 -20.59 4.38 -23.15
CA ASP A 483 -21.89 4.03 -23.72
C ASP A 483 -21.84 3.79 -25.24
N CYS A 484 -20.66 3.92 -25.85
CA CYS A 484 -20.43 3.84 -27.30
C CYS A 484 -21.36 4.76 -28.13
N ASP A 485 -21.61 6.00 -27.69
CA ASP A 485 -22.46 6.99 -28.37
C ASP A 485 -21.61 8.04 -29.14
N PRO A 486 -21.45 7.90 -30.48
CA PRO A 486 -20.58 8.78 -31.26
C PRO A 486 -21.08 10.23 -31.35
N GLU A 487 -22.40 10.44 -31.33
CA GLU A 487 -22.98 11.79 -31.43
C GLU A 487 -22.74 12.57 -30.15
N ALA A 488 -22.93 11.92 -28.99
CA ALA A 488 -22.62 12.53 -27.70
C ALA A 488 -21.12 12.84 -27.55
N ILE A 489 -20.23 11.97 -28.05
CA ILE A 489 -18.78 12.21 -28.03
C ILE A 489 -18.42 13.50 -28.79
N GLU A 490 -18.91 13.68 -30.01
CA GLU A 490 -18.61 14.89 -30.81
C GLU A 490 -19.25 16.14 -30.20
N ARG A 491 -20.46 16.04 -29.65
CA ARG A 491 -21.12 17.16 -28.95
C ARG A 491 -20.28 17.65 -27.78
N TRP A 492 -19.83 16.75 -26.90
CA TRP A 492 -19.04 17.12 -25.73
C TRP A 492 -17.64 17.60 -26.12
N ARG A 493 -17.04 17.06 -27.18
CA ARG A 493 -15.77 17.57 -27.74
C ARG A 493 -15.90 19.01 -28.24
N ALA A 494 -17.00 19.35 -28.90
CA ALA A 494 -17.29 20.72 -29.33
C ALA A 494 -17.46 21.67 -28.12
N GLU A 495 -18.19 21.23 -27.08
CA GLU A 495 -18.36 22.00 -25.84
C GLU A 495 -17.03 22.22 -25.10
N GLU A 496 -16.18 21.20 -24.98
CA GLU A 496 -14.81 21.33 -24.43
C GLU A 496 -14.00 22.39 -25.17
N SER A 497 -14.04 22.37 -26.51
CA SER A 497 -13.33 23.34 -27.34
C SER A 497 -13.83 24.76 -27.11
N ALA A 498 -15.16 24.93 -26.98
CA ALA A 498 -15.77 26.23 -26.67
C ALA A 498 -15.42 26.72 -25.25
N LEU A 499 -15.41 25.83 -24.26
CA LEU A 499 -15.04 26.15 -22.87
C LEU A 499 -13.57 26.53 -22.76
N LEU A 500 -12.66 25.81 -23.44
CA LEU A 500 -11.24 26.14 -23.51
C LEU A 500 -11.00 27.55 -24.08
N ALA A 501 -11.70 27.91 -25.16
CA ALA A 501 -11.63 29.25 -25.74
C ALA A 501 -12.10 30.34 -24.75
N LYS A 502 -13.21 30.09 -24.03
CA LYS A 502 -13.70 31.01 -22.98
C LYS A 502 -12.70 31.14 -21.83
N ILE A 503 -12.13 30.04 -21.35
CA ILE A 503 -11.11 30.03 -20.28
C ILE A 503 -9.88 30.84 -20.71
N ALA A 504 -9.39 30.64 -21.93
CA ALA A 504 -8.25 31.39 -22.45
C ALA A 504 -8.53 32.91 -22.44
N ALA A 505 -9.68 33.33 -22.97
CA ALA A 505 -10.08 34.74 -22.98
C ALA A 505 -10.21 35.33 -21.56
N GLN A 506 -10.79 34.59 -20.62
CA GLN A 506 -10.94 35.06 -19.24
C GLN A 506 -9.60 35.11 -18.48
N ARG A 507 -8.68 34.18 -18.76
CA ARG A 507 -7.31 34.19 -18.21
C ARG A 507 -6.54 35.43 -18.67
N GLU A 508 -6.67 35.82 -19.94
CA GLU A 508 -6.07 37.06 -20.44
C GLU A 508 -6.66 38.30 -19.75
N ARG A 509 -8.00 38.35 -19.59
CA ARG A 509 -8.69 39.45 -18.88
C ARG A 509 -8.28 39.56 -17.42
N LEU A 510 -8.01 38.43 -16.76
CA LEU A 510 -7.50 38.38 -15.39
C LEU A 510 -6.03 38.84 -15.34
N ALA A 511 -5.17 38.33 -16.22
CA ALA A 511 -3.75 38.69 -16.30
C ALA A 511 -3.51 40.17 -16.65
N ALA A 512 -4.46 40.82 -17.31
CA ALA A 512 -4.45 42.27 -17.54
C ALA A 512 -4.69 43.08 -16.24
N ARG A 513 -5.35 42.50 -15.23
CA ARG A 513 -5.77 43.18 -13.99
C ARG A 513 -4.91 42.85 -12.78
N VAL A 514 -4.41 41.62 -12.70
CA VAL A 514 -3.57 41.15 -11.60
C VAL A 514 -2.32 40.44 -12.12
N ASP A 515 -1.27 40.41 -11.31
CA ASP A 515 -0.10 39.60 -11.58
C ASP A 515 -0.26 38.14 -11.11
N ALA A 516 0.80 37.34 -11.22
CA ALA A 516 0.80 35.93 -10.82
C ALA A 516 0.59 35.72 -9.30
N GLN A 517 0.81 36.76 -8.48
CA GLN A 517 0.58 36.74 -7.03
C GLN A 517 -0.83 37.26 -6.67
N GLY A 518 -1.66 37.55 -7.68
CA GLY A 518 -3.00 38.10 -7.51
C GLY A 518 -3.00 39.56 -7.05
N MET A 519 -1.89 40.29 -7.22
CA MET A 519 -1.79 41.71 -6.87
C MET A 519 -2.29 42.58 -8.02
N PRO A 520 -3.12 43.62 -7.74
CA PRO A 520 -3.61 44.54 -8.76
C PRO A 520 -2.46 45.20 -9.55
N ARG A 521 -2.53 45.09 -10.88
CA ARG A 521 -1.57 45.74 -11.80
C ARG A 521 -1.91 47.22 -11.99
N GLY A 522 -0.86 48.03 -12.20
CA GLY A 522 -0.95 49.43 -12.58
C GLY A 522 -0.90 50.44 -11.42
N ARG A 523 -1.16 51.70 -11.76
CA ARG A 523 -1.06 52.87 -10.85
C ARG A 523 -1.97 52.87 -9.61
N PRO A 524 -3.14 52.18 -9.55
CA PRO A 524 -4.04 52.29 -8.39
C PRO A 524 -3.43 51.85 -7.05
N LEU A 525 -2.71 50.72 -7.00
CA LEU A 525 -2.08 50.23 -5.77
C LEU A 525 -0.97 51.17 -5.30
N GLU A 526 -0.08 51.57 -6.21
CA GLU A 526 1.01 52.52 -5.93
C GLU A 526 0.47 53.87 -5.45
N ARG A 527 -0.61 54.35 -6.06
CA ARG A 527 -1.27 55.60 -5.70
C ARG A 527 -1.84 55.55 -4.29
N VAL A 528 -2.47 54.44 -3.88
CA VAL A 528 -2.99 54.29 -2.51
C VAL A 528 -1.83 54.23 -1.52
N ARG A 529 -0.77 53.44 -1.81
CA ARG A 529 0.42 53.37 -0.95
C ARG A 529 1.06 54.75 -0.73
N ALA A 530 1.30 55.50 -1.81
CA ALA A 530 1.87 56.85 -1.72
C ALA A 530 0.97 57.84 -0.96
N LEU A 531 -0.36 57.73 -1.10
CA LEU A 531 -1.30 58.57 -0.36
C LEU A 531 -1.38 58.21 1.13
N VAL A 532 -1.32 56.92 1.48
CA VAL A 532 -1.28 56.46 2.88
C VAL A 532 0.00 56.91 3.55
N GLU A 533 1.16 56.71 2.92
CA GLU A 533 2.46 57.15 3.46
C GLU A 533 2.50 58.67 3.70
N ARG A 534 1.96 59.46 2.77
CA ARG A 534 2.01 60.93 2.86
C ARG A 534 0.99 61.53 3.83
N LEU A 535 -0.21 60.97 3.92
CA LEU A 535 -1.35 61.58 4.64
C LEU A 535 -1.71 60.86 5.94
N LEU A 536 -1.25 59.63 6.13
CA LEU A 536 -1.55 58.79 7.29
C LEU A 536 -0.26 58.11 7.81
N PRO A 537 0.72 58.88 8.33
CA PRO A 537 1.92 58.29 8.91
C PRO A 537 1.55 57.39 10.11
N GLY A 538 2.13 56.19 10.15
CA GLY A 538 1.81 55.15 11.14
C GLY A 538 0.72 54.15 10.71
N TYR A 539 0.09 54.36 9.55
CA TYR A 539 -0.83 53.40 8.94
C TYR A 539 -0.18 52.68 7.75
N GLU A 540 -0.65 51.47 7.46
CA GLU A 540 -0.26 50.67 6.31
C GLU A 540 -1.47 50.09 5.59
N LEU A 541 -1.29 49.83 4.30
CA LEU A 541 -2.29 49.17 3.48
C LEU A 541 -2.06 47.66 3.52
N ARG A 542 -3.02 46.90 4.05
CA ARG A 542 -2.94 45.44 4.20
C ARG A 542 -4.02 44.77 3.36
N ARG A 543 -3.65 43.67 2.68
CA ARG A 543 -4.60 42.78 2.03
C ARG A 543 -5.25 41.90 3.09
N VAL A 544 -6.57 41.79 3.05
CA VAL A 544 -7.34 40.95 3.97
C VAL A 544 -8.24 40.02 3.17
N ASP A 545 -8.63 38.91 3.78
CA ASP A 545 -9.70 38.09 3.24
C ASP A 545 -11.01 38.90 3.26
N GLY A 546 -11.70 38.93 2.12
CA GLY A 546 -13.00 39.57 1.99
C GLY A 546 -14.11 38.78 2.67
N ALA A 547 -15.36 39.12 2.35
CA ALA A 547 -16.53 38.44 2.91
C ALA A 547 -16.44 36.92 2.69
N ARG A 548 -16.54 36.17 3.80
CA ARG A 548 -16.53 34.71 3.78
C ARG A 548 -17.89 34.22 3.31
N PHE A 549 -17.89 33.33 2.33
CA PHE A 549 -19.06 32.52 2.00
C PHE A 549 -18.97 31.23 2.80
N HIS A 550 -20.11 30.69 3.19
CA HIS A 550 -20.18 29.40 3.86
C HIS A 550 -20.88 28.43 2.90
N ARG A 551 -20.28 27.27 2.67
CA ARG A 551 -20.96 26.14 2.05
C ARG A 551 -21.06 25.01 3.05
N PRO A 552 -22.10 24.16 2.98
CA PRO A 552 -22.13 22.91 3.73
C PRO A 552 -20.84 22.11 3.49
N ARG A 553 -20.42 21.35 4.49
CA ARG A 553 -19.40 20.33 4.29
C ARG A 553 -19.99 19.14 3.55
N ASP A 554 -19.12 18.32 2.98
CA ASP A 554 -19.56 17.06 2.40
C ASP A 554 -19.88 16.10 3.56
N PRO A 555 -21.04 15.41 3.53
CA PRO A 555 -21.45 14.57 4.63
C PRO A 555 -20.55 13.33 4.75
N VAL A 556 -20.36 12.88 5.99
CA VAL A 556 -19.58 11.72 6.37
C VAL A 556 -20.51 10.59 6.83
N LEU A 557 -20.42 9.45 6.16
CA LEU A 557 -21.07 8.20 6.57
C LEU A 557 -20.08 7.35 7.38
N LEU A 558 -20.36 7.14 8.65
CA LEU A 558 -19.60 6.26 9.53
C LEU A 558 -20.31 4.92 9.66
N LEU A 559 -19.60 3.82 9.36
CA LEU A 559 -20.08 2.46 9.51
C LEU A 559 -19.28 1.74 10.60
N ALA A 560 -19.97 1.07 11.54
CA ALA A 560 -19.33 0.41 12.66
C ALA A 560 -20.01 -0.91 13.02
N GLY A 561 -19.23 -1.98 13.18
CA GLY A 561 -19.75 -3.28 13.60
C GLY A 561 -18.78 -4.42 13.30
N PRO A 562 -19.12 -5.65 13.72
CA PRO A 562 -18.28 -6.83 13.52
C PRO A 562 -17.91 -7.11 12.06
N ALA A 563 -18.75 -6.68 11.11
CA ALA A 563 -18.46 -6.82 9.68
C ALA A 563 -17.28 -5.95 9.19
N PHE A 564 -16.87 -4.94 9.96
CA PHE A 564 -15.69 -4.10 9.69
C PHE A 564 -14.51 -4.47 10.59
N ALA A 565 -14.60 -5.58 11.33
CA ALA A 565 -13.44 -6.09 12.05
C ALA A 565 -12.34 -6.47 11.04
N ASP A 566 -11.09 -6.17 11.39
CA ASP A 566 -9.95 -6.52 10.56
C ASP A 566 -9.92 -8.05 10.34
N PRO A 567 -10.04 -8.54 9.08
CA PRO A 567 -10.09 -9.95 8.76
C PRO A 567 -8.80 -10.71 9.14
N GLY A 568 -7.73 -9.99 9.51
CA GLY A 568 -6.48 -10.57 9.96
C GLY A 568 -5.71 -11.33 8.88
N ARG A 569 -5.98 -10.96 7.62
CA ARG A 569 -5.47 -11.54 6.38
C ARG A 569 -4.14 -10.92 5.92
N HIS A 570 -3.95 -9.63 6.19
CA HIS A 570 -2.80 -8.81 5.76
C HIS A 570 -2.21 -8.07 6.99
N GLY A 571 -0.92 -7.75 6.99
CA GLY A 571 -0.31 -6.95 8.07
C GLY A 571 -0.22 -7.67 9.42
N LYS A 572 -0.35 -9.00 9.43
CA LYS A 572 -0.29 -9.84 10.63
C LYS A 572 0.78 -10.92 10.51
N ASP A 573 1.70 -10.77 9.58
CA ASP A 573 2.84 -11.65 9.45
C ASP A 573 3.74 -11.45 10.68
N GLY A 574 3.91 -12.50 11.47
CA GLY A 574 4.60 -12.39 12.75
C GLY A 574 3.71 -12.07 13.95
N ARG A 575 2.37 -12.02 13.82
CA ARG A 575 1.44 -11.81 14.96
C ARG A 575 1.61 -12.79 16.12
N HIS A 576 2.20 -13.96 15.84
CA HIS A 576 2.44 -15.03 16.81
C HIS A 576 3.83 -14.92 17.46
N ARG A 577 4.60 -13.88 17.14
CA ARG A 577 5.90 -13.60 17.72
C ARG A 577 5.90 -12.22 18.37
N ALA A 578 6.66 -12.12 19.46
CA ALA A 578 6.80 -10.87 20.20
C ALA A 578 7.58 -9.78 19.44
N ASP A 579 8.39 -10.16 18.44
CA ASP A 579 9.20 -9.25 17.63
C ASP A 579 8.47 -8.71 16.39
N GLY A 580 7.23 -9.16 16.13
CA GLY A 580 6.44 -8.73 14.98
C GLY A 580 7.01 -9.15 13.63
N ARG A 581 7.90 -10.16 13.59
CA ARG A 581 8.53 -10.64 12.34
C ARG A 581 8.00 -12.00 11.91
N LEU A 582 7.99 -12.25 10.59
CA LEU A 582 7.57 -13.52 10.01
C LEU A 582 8.66 -14.58 10.17
N HIS A 583 8.31 -15.74 10.74
CA HIS A 583 9.25 -16.85 10.90
C HIS A 583 9.37 -17.70 9.64
N CYS A 584 10.54 -17.65 9.01
CA CYS A 584 10.89 -18.42 7.83
C CYS A 584 11.71 -19.68 8.21
N ARG A 585 11.57 -20.73 7.40
CA ARG A 585 12.33 -21.99 7.55
C ARG A 585 13.18 -22.24 6.30
N THR A 586 14.08 -23.20 6.34
CA THR A 586 14.76 -23.68 5.13
C THR A 586 14.22 -25.03 4.73
N SER A 587 14.12 -25.28 3.43
CA SER A 587 13.93 -26.63 2.95
C SER A 587 15.22 -27.37 3.26
N THR A 588 15.25 -28.23 4.28
CA THR A 588 16.38 -29.12 4.47
C THR A 588 16.50 -29.95 3.20
N CYS A 589 17.57 -29.77 2.41
CA CYS A 589 18.02 -30.85 1.55
C CYS A 589 18.26 -32.02 2.50
N LEU A 590 17.43 -33.07 2.45
CA LEU A 590 17.57 -34.25 3.28
C LEU A 590 19.06 -34.64 3.32
N PRO A 591 19.77 -34.39 4.43
CA PRO A 591 21.09 -34.94 4.60
C PRO A 591 20.86 -36.43 4.77
N GLN A 592 21.57 -37.24 3.98
CA GLN A 592 21.80 -38.61 4.41
C GLN A 592 22.49 -38.53 5.77
N GLY A 593 21.82 -38.98 6.83
CA GLY A 593 22.44 -39.21 8.13
C GLY A 593 21.95 -38.33 9.27
N GLU A 594 21.29 -39.03 10.19
CA GLU A 594 21.14 -38.77 11.62
C GLU A 594 20.11 -37.74 12.11
N ALA A 595 19.18 -38.31 12.87
CA ALA A 595 18.07 -37.69 13.56
C ALA A 595 18.51 -37.20 14.95
N ALA A 596 18.12 -35.97 15.31
CA ALA A 596 17.70 -35.64 16.67
C ALA A 596 16.99 -34.27 16.73
N ALA A 597 15.69 -34.35 16.97
CA ALA A 597 14.88 -33.50 17.84
C ALA A 597 14.68 -31.99 17.53
N ALA A 598 13.52 -31.69 16.94
CA ALA A 598 12.54 -30.79 17.59
C ALA A 598 11.12 -31.16 17.12
N LYS A 599 10.28 -31.48 18.09
CA LYS A 599 8.88 -31.90 17.93
C LYS A 599 8.08 -30.76 17.29
N ASP A 600 7.67 -30.95 16.04
CA ASP A 600 6.44 -30.43 15.40
C ASP A 600 6.32 -30.88 13.91
N GLU A 601 7.09 -31.90 13.50
CA GLU A 601 7.01 -32.54 12.19
C GLU A 601 6.41 -33.94 12.35
N PRO A 602 5.10 -34.12 12.09
CA PRO A 602 4.73 -35.07 11.04
C PRO A 602 3.34 -34.76 10.44
N THR A 603 3.24 -34.00 9.35
CA THR A 603 1.97 -33.99 8.57
C THR A 603 2.13 -33.78 7.07
N ILE A 604 3.34 -33.54 6.55
CA ILE A 604 3.49 -33.28 5.10
C ILE A 604 4.36 -34.32 4.38
N GLY A 605 5.15 -35.14 5.11
CA GLY A 605 6.03 -36.15 4.53
C GLY A 605 5.52 -37.60 4.55
N ALA A 606 4.34 -37.87 5.12
CA ALA A 606 3.87 -39.24 5.40
C ALA A 606 2.74 -39.75 4.47
N LEU A 607 2.43 -39.03 3.38
CA LEU A 607 1.32 -39.34 2.47
C LEU A 607 1.74 -39.83 1.07
N ALA A 608 3.03 -40.12 0.87
CA ALA A 608 3.51 -40.73 -0.37
C ALA A 608 4.03 -42.14 -0.07
N ASP A 609 3.11 -43.10 -0.10
CA ASP A 609 3.24 -44.54 0.17
C ASP A 609 4.35 -45.27 -0.63
N ALA A 610 5.61 -44.91 -0.39
CA ALA A 610 6.78 -45.69 -0.80
C ALA A 610 7.14 -46.79 0.22
N GLU A 611 6.39 -46.92 1.32
CA GLU A 611 6.67 -47.85 2.43
C GLU A 611 5.58 -48.93 2.60
N LEU A 612 4.73 -49.18 1.59
CA LEU A 612 3.78 -50.32 1.58
C LEU A 612 4.30 -51.55 0.83
N GLN A 613 5.48 -51.49 0.18
CA GLN A 613 6.05 -52.61 -0.58
C GLN A 613 7.30 -53.26 0.03
N ARG A 614 7.89 -52.72 1.12
CA ARG A 614 9.22 -53.16 1.59
C ARG A 614 9.28 -54.01 2.85
N ARG A 615 8.16 -54.37 3.50
CA ARG A 615 8.21 -55.24 4.70
C ARG A 615 7.14 -56.33 4.66
N GLY A 616 7.42 -57.40 3.90
CA GLY A 616 6.56 -58.57 3.79
C GLY A 616 6.29 -59.27 5.13
N ILE A 617 5.13 -58.97 5.73
CA ILE A 617 4.50 -59.72 6.83
C ILE A 617 2.98 -59.76 6.52
N PRO A 618 2.29 -60.92 6.66
CA PRO A 618 1.14 -61.29 5.85
C PRO A 618 -0.23 -60.82 6.39
N ALA A 619 -1.24 -60.84 5.51
CA ALA A 619 -2.62 -60.44 5.79
C ALA A 619 -3.32 -61.31 6.84
N PRO A 620 -4.22 -60.73 7.67
CA PRO A 620 -5.28 -61.48 8.33
C PRO A 620 -6.59 -61.38 7.52
N ALA A 621 -7.07 -62.57 7.07
CA ALA A 621 -8.35 -62.95 6.46
C ALA A 621 -9.22 -61.88 5.77
#